data_AF-A0A7C3H6L1-F1
#
_entry.id   AF-A0A7C3H6L1-F1
#
_cell.length_a   1.000
_cell.length_b   1.000
_cell.length_c   1.000
_cell.angle_alpha   90.00
_cell.angle_beta   90.00
_cell.angle_gamma   90.00
#
_symmetry.space_group_name_H-M   'P 1'
#
loop_
_entity.id
_entity.type
_entity.pdbx_description
1 polymer ?
#
loop_
_entity_poly.entity_id
_entity_poly.type
_entity_poly.pdbx_seq_one_letter_code
_entity_poly.pdbx_strand_id
1 'polypeptide(L)'
;MEPIDESDLTLCSLARTGCIAYKSRFGFIHQPSLKPLILRRFMFVFFRFALPAAGLLPVALSAAGPDWSFCRSGVASDTVLDELPKAGEATRVTADSLNSSSRDSLLFDGAVEVRGQGRLLKADRVRVFDEPKRFEATGDIEIRAPGLLIRSDSAMLSEADKRGVFDNVEYELPENHAFGRATQVETRDNRLTLNSASYSSCEVKDPDWVIKAGRIKLDRDAGLGTASNAMLKFMGVPLIYLPYITFPIDNQRRTGFLYPVIGSGNVAGATLSTPFYWNMAPNYDMTITPRFMEKRGVMAEDDIRYLGKRARSKVHLEYLKHDRVLNTERYNVAVDHENQLSRHWKLQVQGSYVSDFDYLTDFSNGLDTSSRTHLERYAQLVYHSRHWKGVVRSQVYQTIDPTIPLAERPYRRLPQITAEGDLPFLHDRLNLRLATDITRFTHDNAIEGRRYDFAPTLDYRWVTPGAFVKPSLAWHYTYYDLDPFAESEGEVIKRDLPVASIDSGLILERS
;
A
#
# COMPACT_ATOMS: atom_id res chain seq x y z
N MET A 1 38.92 -16.14 -38.17
CA MET A 1 39.97 -17.12 -37.84
C MET A 1 39.37 -18.07 -36.81
N GLU A 2 38.95 -19.24 -37.29
CA GLU A 2 38.86 -20.51 -36.52
C GLU A 2 40.25 -20.93 -35.98
N PRO A 3 40.42 -22.03 -35.18
CA PRO A 3 39.54 -23.19 -34.89
C PRO A 3 39.40 -23.56 -33.37
N ILE A 4 38.50 -24.44 -32.89
CA ILE A 4 38.38 -25.94 -32.91
C ILE A 4 39.67 -26.62 -32.32
N ASP A 5 39.74 -27.62 -31.42
CA ASP A 5 38.93 -28.82 -31.12
C ASP A 5 39.38 -29.59 -29.84
N GLU A 6 38.59 -30.61 -29.44
CA GLU A 6 38.93 -31.91 -28.79
C GLU A 6 39.56 -31.97 -27.38
N SER A 7 39.49 -33.06 -26.62
CA SER A 7 38.47 -34.06 -26.20
C SER A 7 39.20 -35.01 -25.20
N ASP A 8 38.44 -35.61 -24.29
CA ASP A 8 38.66 -36.88 -23.56
C ASP A 8 39.95 -37.17 -22.74
N LEU A 9 39.75 -37.61 -21.48
CA LEU A 9 40.09 -38.98 -21.02
C LEU A 9 39.88 -39.23 -19.50
N THR A 10 38.90 -40.11 -19.24
CA THR A 10 38.91 -41.32 -18.39
C THR A 10 39.06 -41.29 -16.85
N LEU A 11 38.15 -42.03 -16.20
CA LEU A 11 38.50 -43.24 -15.44
C LEU A 11 37.29 -44.14 -15.19
N CYS A 12 37.44 -45.43 -15.54
CA CYS A 12 36.52 -46.53 -15.30
C CYS A 12 37.28 -47.58 -14.47
N SER A 13 36.62 -48.23 -13.51
CA SER A 13 37.08 -49.51 -12.97
C SER A 13 35.89 -50.40 -12.59
N LEU A 14 35.97 -51.65 -13.02
CA LEU A 14 35.00 -52.74 -12.96
C LEU A 14 35.41 -53.76 -11.89
N ALA A 15 34.46 -54.47 -11.25
CA ALA A 15 34.28 -55.93 -11.41
C ALA A 15 33.21 -56.58 -10.48
N ARG A 16 32.28 -57.33 -11.13
CA ARG A 16 31.63 -58.64 -10.80
C ARG A 16 30.68 -58.72 -9.58
N THR A 17 29.51 -59.38 -9.59
CA THR A 17 29.03 -60.60 -10.31
C THR A 17 27.49 -60.76 -10.15
N GLY A 18 26.77 -61.35 -11.13
CA GLY A 18 25.45 -62.00 -10.89
C GLY A 18 24.37 -61.80 -11.97
N CYS A 19 24.28 -62.72 -12.94
CA CYS A 19 23.19 -62.86 -13.91
C CYS A 19 22.14 -63.87 -13.42
N ILE A 20 20.83 -63.56 -13.48
CA ILE A 20 19.73 -64.49 -13.84
C ILE A 20 18.63 -63.69 -14.56
N ALA A 21 18.13 -64.21 -15.69
CA ALA A 21 17.06 -63.66 -16.53
C ALA A 21 15.72 -64.42 -16.33
N TYR A 22 14.57 -63.78 -16.62
CA TYR A 22 13.35 -64.30 -17.31
C TYR A 22 12.24 -63.20 -17.29
N LYS A 23 11.89 -62.56 -18.41
CA LYS A 23 10.80 -62.84 -19.39
C LYS A 23 9.35 -62.60 -18.89
N SER A 24 8.72 -61.57 -19.49
CA SER A 24 7.38 -61.55 -20.12
C SER A 24 6.23 -60.68 -19.56
N ARG A 25 5.69 -59.86 -20.49
CA ARG A 25 4.29 -59.48 -20.78
C ARG A 25 3.45 -58.70 -19.76
N PHE A 26 3.13 -57.45 -20.11
CA PHE A 26 1.80 -56.79 -20.11
C PHE A 26 2.02 -55.49 -20.94
N GLY A 27 1.27 -55.04 -21.95
CA GLY A 27 -0.03 -55.38 -22.52
C GLY A 27 -0.55 -54.08 -23.15
N PHE A 28 0.00 -53.66 -24.31
CA PHE A 28 -0.51 -52.50 -25.04
C PHE A 28 -1.90 -52.83 -25.60
N ILE A 29 -2.95 -52.26 -25.01
CA ILE A 29 -4.29 -52.31 -25.59
C ILE A 29 -4.40 -51.17 -26.60
N HIS A 30 -4.20 -51.51 -27.87
CA HIS A 30 -4.64 -50.70 -29.00
C HIS A 30 -6.10 -51.09 -29.29
N GLN A 31 -7.07 -50.33 -28.77
CA GLN A 31 -8.46 -50.44 -29.21
C GLN A 31 -8.73 -49.43 -30.33
N PRO A 32 -9.25 -49.86 -31.49
CA PRO A 32 -9.68 -48.95 -32.54
C PRO A 32 -11.12 -48.47 -32.24
N SER A 33 -11.39 -47.21 -32.56
CA SER A 33 -12.70 -46.51 -32.53
C SER A 33 -13.13 -45.81 -31.23
N LEU A 34 -12.30 -44.93 -30.69
CA LEU A 34 -12.79 -43.72 -30.01
C LEU A 34 -12.72 -42.56 -31.02
N LYS A 35 -13.86 -41.92 -31.33
CA LYS A 35 -13.84 -40.71 -32.17
C LYS A 35 -12.98 -39.65 -31.46
N PRO A 36 -11.91 -39.11 -32.09
CA PRO A 36 -10.99 -38.15 -31.46
C PRO A 36 -11.65 -36.81 -31.08
N LEU A 37 -12.92 -36.59 -31.46
CA LEU A 37 -13.69 -35.39 -31.11
C LEU A 37 -14.13 -35.32 -29.64
N ILE A 38 -14.48 -36.44 -28.99
CA ILE A 38 -14.99 -36.43 -27.61
C ILE A 38 -13.85 -36.15 -26.61
N LEU A 39 -12.67 -36.78 -26.82
CA LEU A 39 -11.46 -36.47 -26.03
C LEU A 39 -10.94 -35.05 -26.28
N ARG A 40 -10.94 -34.56 -27.53
CA ARG A 40 -10.58 -33.15 -27.80
C ARG A 40 -11.54 -32.17 -27.13
N ARG A 41 -12.85 -32.48 -27.07
CA ARG A 41 -13.85 -31.64 -26.40
C ARG A 41 -13.72 -31.68 -24.88
N PHE A 42 -13.42 -32.83 -24.29
CA PHE A 42 -13.11 -32.99 -22.86
C PHE A 42 -12.00 -32.03 -22.41
N MET A 43 -10.92 -31.90 -23.20
CA MET A 43 -9.80 -31.02 -22.89
C MET A 43 -10.16 -29.53 -22.85
N PHE A 44 -11.24 -29.08 -23.48
CA PHE A 44 -11.61 -27.66 -23.56
C PHE A 44 -12.50 -27.18 -22.40
N VAL A 45 -13.26 -28.07 -21.75
CA VAL A 45 -14.29 -27.65 -20.77
C VAL A 45 -13.74 -27.45 -19.37
N PHE A 46 -12.81 -28.30 -18.92
CA PHE A 46 -12.16 -28.14 -17.60
C PHE A 46 -11.46 -26.78 -17.44
N PHE A 47 -11.04 -26.20 -18.58
CA PHE A 47 -10.28 -24.96 -18.64
C PHE A 47 -11.11 -23.72 -18.97
N ARG A 48 -12.35 -23.87 -19.46
CA ARG A 48 -13.25 -22.75 -19.76
C ARG A 48 -14.03 -22.24 -18.55
N PHE A 49 -14.07 -22.99 -17.46
CA PHE A 49 -14.36 -22.41 -16.14
C PHE A 49 -13.13 -21.61 -15.66
N ALA A 50 -12.99 -20.46 -16.32
CA ALA A 50 -12.08 -19.42 -15.95
C ALA A 50 -12.67 -18.67 -14.75
N LEU A 51 -12.06 -18.83 -13.57
CA LEU A 51 -11.68 -17.64 -12.84
C LEU A 51 -10.74 -16.86 -13.78
N PRO A 52 -11.03 -15.62 -14.20
CA PRO A 52 -10.08 -14.85 -14.96
C PRO A 52 -8.91 -14.52 -14.01
N ALA A 53 -7.82 -15.26 -14.11
CA ALA A 53 -6.51 -14.82 -13.64
C ALA A 53 -5.91 -13.97 -14.76
N ALA A 54 -6.35 -12.71 -14.85
CA ALA A 54 -5.82 -11.76 -15.81
C ALA A 54 -5.14 -10.60 -15.06
N GLY A 55 -3.82 -10.70 -14.96
CA GLY A 55 -2.91 -9.57 -15.12
C GLY A 55 -2.76 -8.60 -13.96
N LEU A 56 -1.90 -8.94 -13.00
CA LEU A 56 -1.04 -7.96 -12.34
C LEU A 56 0.38 -8.52 -12.30
N LEU A 57 1.25 -7.98 -13.15
CA LEU A 57 2.69 -8.03 -12.92
C LEU A 57 2.95 -7.26 -11.61
N PRO A 58 3.60 -7.86 -10.60
CA PRO A 58 4.04 -7.08 -9.46
C PRO A 58 5.23 -6.24 -9.91
N VAL A 59 5.03 -4.93 -9.98
CA VAL A 59 6.16 -4.00 -9.78
C VAL A 59 6.53 -4.17 -8.32
N ALA A 60 7.67 -4.82 -8.06
CA ALA A 60 8.22 -4.97 -6.73
C ALA A 60 8.57 -3.57 -6.18
N LEU A 61 7.64 -2.96 -5.47
CA LEU A 61 7.94 -1.88 -4.54
C LEU A 61 8.07 -2.53 -3.16
N SER A 62 9.30 -2.51 -2.64
CA SER A 62 9.62 -2.94 -1.27
C SER A 62 8.91 -2.02 -0.26
N ALA A 63 7.64 -2.27 -0.02
CA ALA A 63 6.97 -1.87 1.21
C ALA A 63 7.22 -2.98 2.22
N ALA A 64 7.75 -2.64 3.40
CA ALA A 64 7.83 -3.58 4.51
C ALA A 64 6.41 -4.10 4.77
N GLY A 65 6.16 -5.36 4.38
CA GLY A 65 4.91 -6.04 4.64
C GLY A 65 4.71 -6.20 6.16
N PRO A 66 3.47 -6.41 6.62
CA PRO A 66 3.22 -6.71 8.02
C PRO A 66 4.06 -7.92 8.48
N ASP A 67 4.59 -7.84 9.70
CA ASP A 67 5.40 -8.90 10.29
C ASP A 67 4.52 -10.12 10.62
N TRP A 68 4.54 -11.10 9.72
CA TRP A 68 3.77 -12.34 9.83
C TRP A 68 4.37 -13.35 10.82
N SER A 69 5.42 -12.98 11.58
CA SER A 69 6.10 -13.86 12.55
C SER A 69 5.18 -14.48 13.61
N PHE A 70 4.02 -13.88 13.87
CA PHE A 70 3.02 -14.39 14.81
C PHE A 70 2.12 -15.50 14.24
N CYS A 71 2.12 -15.72 12.93
CA CYS A 71 1.43 -16.85 12.29
C CYS A 71 2.49 -17.76 11.66
N ARG A 72 2.90 -18.83 12.37
CA ARG A 72 3.75 -19.85 11.74
C ARG A 72 2.95 -20.44 10.58
N SER A 73 3.46 -20.33 9.37
CA SER A 73 2.84 -21.00 8.23
C SER A 73 2.96 -22.50 8.42
N GLY A 74 1.88 -23.16 8.82
CA GLY A 74 1.76 -24.62 8.72
C GLY A 74 1.67 -25.11 7.27
N VAL A 75 1.70 -24.18 6.30
CA VAL A 75 1.58 -24.44 4.88
C VAL A 75 2.98 -24.62 4.29
N ALA A 76 3.22 -25.77 3.68
CA ALA A 76 4.37 -26.05 2.84
C ALA A 76 4.33 -25.15 1.58
N SER A 77 4.62 -23.86 1.73
CA SER A 77 4.59 -22.88 0.65
C SER A 77 5.64 -23.18 -0.44
N ASP A 78 6.75 -23.83 -0.07
CA ASP A 78 7.87 -24.05 -0.99
C ASP A 78 7.68 -25.25 -1.93
N THR A 79 6.66 -26.09 -1.74
CA THR A 79 6.45 -27.29 -2.58
C THR A 79 5.26 -27.20 -3.55
N VAL A 80 4.44 -26.14 -3.48
CA VAL A 80 3.15 -26.09 -4.19
C VAL A 80 3.28 -25.65 -5.66
N LEU A 81 4.34 -24.94 -6.03
CA LEU A 81 4.51 -24.40 -7.39
C LEU A 81 5.31 -25.30 -8.35
N ASP A 82 6.13 -26.23 -7.85
CA ASP A 82 6.99 -27.07 -8.70
C ASP A 82 6.24 -28.21 -9.43
N GLU A 83 4.97 -28.49 -9.08
CA GLU A 83 4.18 -29.56 -9.70
C GLU A 83 3.13 -29.11 -10.73
N LEU A 84 2.91 -27.80 -10.90
CA LEU A 84 1.89 -27.30 -11.83
C LEU A 84 2.38 -27.38 -13.29
N PRO A 85 1.56 -27.89 -14.23
CA PRO A 85 1.90 -27.91 -15.65
C PRO A 85 2.05 -26.49 -16.20
N LYS A 86 2.88 -26.26 -17.22
CA LYS A 86 3.07 -24.91 -17.75
C LYS A 86 1.80 -24.41 -18.47
N ALA A 87 1.57 -23.09 -18.44
CA ALA A 87 0.51 -22.47 -19.23
C ALA A 87 0.74 -22.77 -20.73
N GLY A 88 -0.28 -23.29 -21.43
CA GLY A 88 -0.18 -23.72 -22.83
C GLY A 88 0.17 -25.19 -23.06
N GLU A 89 0.45 -25.97 -22.01
CA GLU A 89 0.65 -27.42 -22.15
C GLU A 89 -0.67 -28.14 -22.49
N ALA A 90 -0.59 -29.14 -23.37
CA ALA A 90 -1.75 -29.93 -23.78
C ALA A 90 -2.33 -30.70 -22.59
N THR A 91 -3.65 -30.68 -22.45
CA THR A 91 -4.34 -31.39 -21.38
C THR A 91 -4.10 -32.90 -21.48
N ARG A 92 -3.53 -33.49 -20.43
CA ARG A 92 -3.29 -34.92 -20.28
C ARG A 92 -4.18 -35.47 -19.18
N VAL A 93 -4.72 -36.66 -19.42
CA VAL A 93 -5.64 -37.35 -18.52
C VAL A 93 -5.11 -38.76 -18.33
N THR A 94 -4.87 -39.16 -17.09
CA THR A 94 -4.41 -40.50 -16.71
C THR A 94 -5.38 -41.09 -15.71
N ALA A 95 -5.69 -42.37 -15.84
CA ALA A 95 -6.56 -43.14 -14.95
C ALA A 95 -6.23 -44.64 -15.10
N ASP A 96 -6.61 -45.45 -14.12
CA ASP A 96 -6.41 -46.91 -14.16
C ASP A 96 -7.30 -47.56 -15.22
N SER A 97 -8.52 -47.06 -15.38
CA SER A 97 -9.46 -47.55 -16.39
C SER A 97 -10.28 -46.43 -17.02
N LEU A 98 -10.69 -46.67 -18.27
CA LEU A 98 -11.62 -45.83 -19.02
C LEU A 98 -12.78 -46.70 -19.50
N ASN A 99 -13.98 -46.40 -19.01
CA ASN A 99 -15.22 -47.05 -19.40
C ASN A 99 -16.11 -46.07 -20.16
N SER A 100 -16.65 -46.50 -21.30
CA SER A 100 -17.73 -45.79 -21.99
C SER A 100 -19.05 -46.40 -21.52
N SER A 101 -19.69 -45.77 -20.51
CA SER A 101 -20.97 -46.25 -19.96
C SER A 101 -22.16 -46.03 -20.91
N SER A 102 -22.07 -45.06 -21.82
CA SER A 102 -23.03 -44.79 -22.89
C SER A 102 -22.34 -44.11 -24.08
N ARG A 103 -23.02 -43.96 -25.24
CA ARG A 103 -22.47 -43.23 -26.40
C ARG A 103 -22.06 -41.79 -26.07
N ASP A 104 -22.64 -41.22 -25.02
CA ASP A 104 -22.52 -39.79 -24.68
C ASP A 104 -21.82 -39.56 -23.33
N SER A 105 -21.26 -40.61 -22.70
CA SER A 105 -20.51 -40.48 -21.45
C SER A 105 -19.22 -41.30 -21.40
N LEU A 106 -18.18 -40.69 -20.81
CA LEU A 106 -16.89 -41.31 -20.50
C LEU A 106 -16.70 -41.32 -18.98
N LEU A 107 -16.27 -42.46 -18.45
CA LEU A 107 -15.98 -42.68 -17.04
C LEU A 107 -14.51 -43.07 -16.88
N PHE A 108 -13.74 -42.19 -16.25
CA PHE A 108 -12.38 -42.46 -15.79
C PHE A 108 -12.46 -42.92 -14.34
N ASP A 109 -11.85 -44.05 -14.02
CA ASP A 109 -11.93 -44.68 -12.70
C ASP A 109 -10.56 -45.20 -12.27
N GLY A 110 -10.19 -44.90 -11.03
CA GLY A 110 -8.92 -45.22 -10.40
C GLY A 110 -7.85 -44.16 -10.66
N ALA A 111 -7.38 -43.52 -9.58
CA ALA A 111 -6.29 -42.54 -9.55
C ALA A 111 -6.32 -41.53 -10.73
N VAL A 112 -7.47 -40.90 -10.95
CA VAL A 112 -7.65 -39.99 -12.09
C VAL A 112 -6.85 -38.73 -11.85
N GLU A 113 -5.94 -38.42 -12.77
CA GLU A 113 -5.15 -37.20 -12.78
C GLU A 113 -5.35 -36.46 -14.11
N VAL A 114 -5.75 -35.19 -14.03
CA VAL A 114 -5.90 -34.29 -15.18
C VAL A 114 -4.92 -33.13 -15.02
N ARG A 115 -4.00 -32.99 -15.97
CA ARG A 115 -2.99 -31.93 -16.01
C ARG A 115 -3.16 -31.09 -17.26
N GLY A 116 -3.10 -29.77 -17.14
CA GLY A 116 -3.03 -28.86 -18.30
C GLY A 116 -3.20 -27.41 -17.90
N GLN A 117 -2.82 -26.47 -18.79
CA GLN A 117 -3.05 -25.01 -18.63
C GLN A 117 -2.77 -24.44 -17.21
N GLY A 118 -1.68 -24.83 -16.54
CA GLY A 118 -1.40 -24.31 -15.20
C GLY A 118 -2.16 -24.97 -14.05
N ARG A 119 -2.91 -26.05 -14.28
CA ARG A 119 -3.76 -26.70 -13.25
C ARG A 119 -3.56 -28.20 -13.19
N LEU A 120 -3.79 -28.75 -12.00
CA LEU A 120 -3.80 -30.17 -11.69
C LEU A 120 -5.11 -30.51 -10.99
N LEU A 121 -5.81 -31.55 -11.45
CA LEU A 121 -6.94 -32.17 -10.77
C LEU A 121 -6.56 -33.62 -10.47
N LYS A 122 -6.80 -34.06 -9.23
CA LYS A 122 -6.80 -35.47 -8.83
C LYS A 122 -8.18 -35.84 -8.31
N ALA A 123 -8.64 -37.06 -8.57
CA ALA A 123 -9.88 -37.62 -8.04
C ALA A 123 -9.90 -39.15 -8.20
N ASP A 124 -10.73 -39.86 -7.44
CA ASP A 124 -10.89 -41.31 -7.62
C ASP A 124 -11.63 -41.64 -8.92
N ARG A 125 -12.61 -40.82 -9.28
CA ARG A 125 -13.48 -41.03 -10.43
C ARG A 125 -13.87 -39.71 -11.06
N VAL A 126 -13.79 -39.66 -12.40
CA VAL A 126 -14.24 -38.53 -13.20
C VAL A 126 -15.18 -39.03 -14.29
N ARG A 127 -16.41 -38.51 -14.33
CA ARG A 127 -17.39 -38.76 -15.38
C ARG A 127 -17.59 -37.51 -16.23
N VAL A 128 -17.67 -37.72 -17.53
CA VAL A 128 -17.80 -36.68 -18.54
C VAL A 128 -19.01 -37.00 -19.40
N PHE A 129 -19.90 -36.04 -19.58
CA PHE A 129 -21.06 -36.14 -20.46
C PHE A 129 -20.88 -35.18 -21.64
N ASP A 130 -21.01 -35.66 -22.89
CA ASP A 130 -20.92 -34.79 -24.07
C ASP A 130 -22.18 -33.92 -24.21
N GLU A 131 -23.36 -34.44 -23.86
CA GLU A 131 -24.62 -33.71 -23.75
C GLU A 131 -25.28 -34.05 -22.41
N PRO A 132 -25.48 -33.07 -21.48
CA PRO A 132 -25.44 -31.62 -21.64
C PRO A 132 -24.08 -30.95 -21.30
N LYS A 133 -22.93 -31.52 -21.72
CA LYS A 133 -21.57 -30.98 -21.39
C LYS A 133 -21.34 -30.78 -19.90
N ARG A 134 -21.47 -31.89 -19.16
CA ARG A 134 -21.33 -31.95 -17.70
C ARG A 134 -20.14 -32.79 -17.29
N PHE A 135 -19.49 -32.39 -16.21
CA PHE A 135 -18.32 -33.01 -15.63
C PHE A 135 -18.62 -33.28 -14.17
N GLU A 136 -18.36 -34.50 -13.73
CA GLU A 136 -18.54 -34.91 -12.34
C GLU A 136 -17.24 -35.55 -11.87
N ALA A 137 -16.73 -35.12 -10.73
CA ALA A 137 -15.65 -35.78 -10.02
C ALA A 137 -16.14 -36.18 -8.64
N THR A 138 -15.71 -37.34 -8.16
CA THR A 138 -16.07 -37.88 -6.84
C THR A 138 -14.88 -38.62 -6.25
N GLY A 139 -14.69 -38.48 -4.94
CA GLY A 139 -13.65 -39.18 -4.17
C GLY A 139 -12.30 -38.45 -4.21
N ASP A 140 -11.81 -38.07 -3.03
CA ASP A 140 -10.52 -37.41 -2.75
C ASP A 140 -10.12 -36.39 -3.82
N ILE A 141 -11.03 -35.46 -4.13
CA ILE A 141 -10.80 -34.48 -5.19
C ILE A 141 -9.79 -33.46 -4.67
N GLU A 142 -8.70 -33.26 -5.40
CA GLU A 142 -7.72 -32.21 -5.14
C GLU A 142 -7.48 -31.39 -6.41
N ILE A 143 -7.71 -30.08 -6.33
CA ILE A 143 -7.51 -29.13 -7.41
C ILE A 143 -6.40 -28.16 -7.01
N ARG A 144 -5.35 -28.08 -7.83
CA ARG A 144 -4.28 -27.10 -7.69
C ARG A 144 -4.28 -26.15 -8.87
N ALA A 145 -4.21 -24.86 -8.56
CA ALA A 145 -4.06 -23.77 -9.52
C ALA A 145 -3.12 -22.70 -8.93
N PRO A 146 -2.64 -21.73 -9.71
CA PRO A 146 -1.81 -20.65 -9.19
C PRO A 146 -2.54 -19.91 -8.04
N GLY A 147 -1.92 -19.88 -6.86
CA GLY A 147 -2.47 -19.23 -5.67
C GLY A 147 -3.68 -19.92 -5.02
N LEU A 148 -4.01 -21.17 -5.39
CA LEU A 148 -5.21 -21.86 -4.90
C LEU A 148 -5.05 -23.39 -4.84
N LEU A 149 -5.37 -23.96 -3.68
CA LEU A 149 -5.55 -25.41 -3.48
C LEU A 149 -6.96 -25.66 -2.95
N ILE A 150 -7.68 -26.59 -3.55
CA ILE A 150 -9.03 -27.00 -3.15
C ILE A 150 -9.04 -28.51 -2.94
N ARG A 151 -9.65 -28.97 -1.84
CA ARG A 151 -10.04 -30.35 -1.61
C ARG A 151 -11.55 -30.46 -1.46
N SER A 152 -12.18 -31.49 -2.01
CA SER A 152 -13.63 -31.68 -1.93
C SER A 152 -14.06 -33.14 -2.08
N ASP A 153 -15.24 -33.49 -1.57
CA ASP A 153 -15.79 -34.85 -1.70
C ASP A 153 -16.40 -35.09 -3.10
N SER A 154 -17.07 -34.06 -3.61
CA SER A 154 -17.75 -34.08 -4.90
C SER A 154 -17.54 -32.75 -5.64
N ALA A 155 -17.48 -32.82 -6.96
CA ALA A 155 -17.48 -31.65 -7.82
C ALA A 155 -18.34 -31.91 -9.05
N MET A 156 -19.18 -30.95 -9.41
CA MET A 156 -19.97 -30.94 -10.64
C MET A 156 -19.76 -29.63 -11.37
N LEU A 157 -19.44 -29.70 -12.66
CA LEU A 157 -19.30 -28.54 -13.53
C LEU A 157 -20.19 -28.74 -14.76
N SER A 158 -21.03 -27.75 -15.07
CA SER A 158 -21.94 -27.75 -16.23
C SER A 158 -21.57 -26.59 -17.16
N GLU A 159 -21.03 -26.89 -18.35
CA GLU A 159 -20.71 -25.84 -19.33
C GLU A 159 -21.97 -25.14 -19.85
N ALA A 160 -23.08 -25.89 -20.01
CA ALA A 160 -24.36 -25.37 -20.47
C ALA A 160 -24.90 -24.29 -19.53
N ASP A 161 -24.80 -24.52 -18.20
CA ASP A 161 -25.33 -23.61 -17.18
C ASP A 161 -24.29 -22.60 -16.67
N LYS A 162 -23.03 -22.74 -17.10
CA LYS A 162 -21.86 -22.04 -16.53
C LYS A 162 -21.84 -22.10 -14.99
N ARG A 163 -22.24 -23.25 -14.46
CA ARG A 163 -22.39 -23.51 -13.03
C ARG A 163 -21.41 -24.58 -12.59
N GLY A 164 -20.75 -24.35 -11.46
CA GLY A 164 -20.00 -25.36 -10.74
C GLY A 164 -20.52 -25.50 -9.32
N VAL A 165 -20.55 -26.71 -8.79
CA VAL A 165 -20.94 -27.03 -7.41
C VAL A 165 -19.91 -27.99 -6.84
N PHE A 166 -19.38 -27.65 -5.68
CA PHE A 166 -18.42 -28.45 -4.93
C PHE A 166 -18.98 -28.65 -3.53
N ASP A 167 -19.01 -29.87 -3.03
CA ASP A 167 -19.51 -30.19 -1.68
C ASP A 167 -18.34 -30.53 -0.74
N ASN A 168 -18.48 -30.16 0.54
CA ASN A 168 -17.48 -30.35 1.59
C ASN A 168 -16.09 -29.87 1.18
N VAL A 169 -16.00 -28.57 0.88
CA VAL A 169 -14.80 -27.94 0.33
C VAL A 169 -13.87 -27.51 1.45
N GLU A 170 -12.60 -27.89 1.36
CA GLU A 170 -11.49 -27.25 2.03
C GLU A 170 -10.69 -26.46 1.00
N TYR A 171 -10.29 -25.22 1.34
CA TYR A 171 -9.52 -24.38 0.44
C TYR A 171 -8.36 -23.73 1.15
N GLU A 172 -7.26 -23.57 0.43
CA GLU A 172 -6.04 -22.89 0.87
C GLU A 172 -5.66 -21.83 -0.18
N LEU A 173 -5.26 -20.65 0.30
CA LEU A 173 -4.83 -19.50 -0.46
C LEU A 173 -3.40 -19.15 -0.03
N PRO A 174 -2.38 -19.78 -0.63
CA PRO A 174 -0.99 -19.64 -0.19
C PRO A 174 -0.49 -18.20 -0.18
N GLU A 175 -0.86 -17.40 -1.19
CA GLU A 175 -0.46 -15.99 -1.30
C GLU A 175 -0.99 -15.11 -0.15
N ASN A 176 -2.11 -15.51 0.44
CA ASN A 176 -2.76 -14.80 1.55
C ASN A 176 -2.47 -15.46 2.90
N HIS A 177 -1.67 -16.53 2.94
CA HIS A 177 -1.51 -17.42 4.10
C HIS A 177 -2.85 -17.81 4.74
N ALA A 178 -3.88 -18.03 3.91
CA ALA A 178 -5.24 -18.24 4.40
C ALA A 178 -5.76 -19.63 4.06
N PHE A 179 -6.64 -20.14 4.92
CA PHE A 179 -7.33 -21.40 4.70
C PHE A 179 -8.79 -21.29 5.16
N GLY A 180 -9.61 -22.23 4.70
CA GLY A 180 -10.99 -22.29 5.10
C GLY A 180 -11.70 -23.56 4.67
N ARG A 181 -12.95 -23.68 5.12
CA ARG A 181 -13.86 -24.77 4.77
C ARG A 181 -15.21 -24.20 4.37
N ALA A 182 -15.97 -24.91 3.56
CA ALA A 182 -17.35 -24.60 3.24
C ALA A 182 -18.12 -25.89 3.00
N THR A 183 -19.37 -25.97 3.45
CA THR A 183 -20.19 -27.17 3.18
C THR A 183 -20.52 -27.29 1.70
N GLN A 184 -20.62 -26.15 1.01
CA GLN A 184 -20.83 -26.11 -0.43
C GLN A 184 -20.26 -24.82 -1.01
N VAL A 185 -19.63 -24.93 -2.18
CA VAL A 185 -19.19 -23.80 -3.00
C VAL A 185 -19.87 -23.88 -4.36
N GLU A 186 -20.62 -22.84 -4.71
CA GLU A 186 -21.25 -22.68 -6.01
C GLU A 186 -20.54 -21.56 -6.78
N THR A 187 -20.09 -21.86 -8.00
CA THR A 187 -19.57 -20.87 -8.95
C THR A 187 -20.55 -20.67 -10.08
N ARG A 188 -20.82 -19.41 -10.45
CA ARG A 188 -21.67 -19.05 -11.57
C ARG A 188 -21.12 -17.80 -12.25
N ASP A 189 -20.69 -17.93 -13.50
CA ASP A 189 -19.93 -16.89 -14.21
C ASP A 189 -18.76 -16.36 -13.35
N ASN A 190 -18.72 -15.05 -13.06
CA ASN A 190 -17.71 -14.39 -12.22
C ASN A 190 -18.10 -14.26 -10.73
N ARG A 191 -19.13 -15.01 -10.29
CA ARG A 191 -19.61 -15.01 -8.91
C ARG A 191 -19.36 -16.33 -8.22
N LEU A 192 -18.95 -16.25 -6.96
CA LEU A 192 -18.74 -17.40 -6.08
C LEU A 192 -19.65 -17.28 -4.87
N THR A 193 -20.32 -18.36 -4.48
CA THR A 193 -21.10 -18.44 -3.25
C THR A 193 -20.61 -19.60 -2.41
N LEU A 194 -20.18 -19.31 -1.18
CA LEU A 194 -19.78 -20.32 -0.20
C LEU A 194 -20.84 -20.38 0.90
N ASN A 195 -21.39 -21.57 1.17
CA ASN A 195 -22.35 -21.79 2.24
C ASN A 195 -21.63 -22.38 3.46
N SER A 196 -21.99 -21.92 4.66
CA SER A 196 -21.40 -22.32 5.94
C SER A 196 -19.87 -22.31 5.90
N ALA A 197 -19.32 -21.17 5.49
CA ALA A 197 -17.90 -21.02 5.19
C ALA A 197 -17.11 -20.56 6.42
N SER A 198 -15.86 -20.97 6.52
CA SER A 198 -14.88 -20.47 7.49
C SER A 198 -13.68 -19.85 6.77
N TYR A 199 -13.02 -18.89 7.41
CA TYR A 199 -11.80 -18.26 6.95
C TYR A 199 -10.87 -17.96 8.13
N SER A 200 -9.59 -18.27 7.99
CA SER A 200 -8.53 -17.92 8.95
C SER A 200 -7.20 -17.77 8.23
N SER A 201 -6.31 -16.92 8.76
CA SER A 201 -4.90 -16.83 8.34
C SER A 201 -3.92 -17.43 9.35
N CYS A 202 -4.41 -18.14 10.37
CA CYS A 202 -3.59 -18.85 11.34
C CYS A 202 -3.23 -20.27 10.84
N GLU A 203 -2.69 -21.11 11.72
CA GLU A 203 -2.44 -22.51 11.43
C GLU A 203 -3.73 -23.31 11.16
N VAL A 204 -3.65 -24.28 10.23
CA VAL A 204 -4.81 -25.05 9.74
C VAL A 204 -5.48 -25.90 10.83
N LYS A 205 -4.67 -26.47 11.73
CA LYS A 205 -5.14 -27.43 12.76
C LYS A 205 -5.78 -26.74 13.96
N ASP A 206 -5.20 -25.64 14.42
CA ASP A 206 -5.65 -24.93 15.61
C ASP A 206 -5.53 -23.42 15.40
N PRO A 207 -6.49 -22.81 14.67
CA PRO A 207 -6.43 -21.39 14.40
C PRO A 207 -6.85 -20.58 15.64
N ASP A 208 -5.94 -19.73 16.12
CA ASP A 208 -6.22 -18.75 17.19
C ASP A 208 -7.45 -17.89 16.90
N TRP A 209 -7.72 -17.60 15.63
CA TRP A 209 -8.94 -16.92 15.22
C TRP A 209 -9.56 -17.55 13.97
N VAL A 210 -10.88 -17.52 13.89
CA VAL A 210 -11.62 -17.96 12.70
C VAL A 210 -12.88 -17.12 12.53
N ILE A 211 -13.15 -16.71 11.30
CA ILE A 211 -14.45 -16.13 10.92
C ILE A 211 -15.30 -17.26 10.34
N LYS A 212 -16.48 -17.49 10.91
CA LYS A 212 -17.49 -18.40 10.34
C LYS A 212 -18.67 -17.60 9.83
N ALA A 213 -19.10 -17.83 8.60
CA ALA A 213 -20.24 -17.15 7.99
C ALA A 213 -21.25 -18.15 7.44
N GLY A 214 -22.54 -17.88 7.65
CA GLY A 214 -23.61 -18.71 7.08
C GLY A 214 -23.60 -18.69 5.54
N ARG A 215 -23.25 -17.56 4.94
CA ARG A 215 -23.09 -17.42 3.49
C ARG A 215 -22.09 -16.34 3.14
N ILE A 216 -21.17 -16.63 2.22
CA ILE A 216 -20.25 -15.67 1.61
C ILE A 216 -20.56 -15.61 0.12
N LYS A 217 -20.73 -14.40 -0.43
CA LYS A 217 -20.87 -14.15 -1.86
C LYS A 217 -19.71 -13.28 -2.32
N LEU A 218 -18.97 -13.71 -3.34
CA LEU A 218 -17.91 -12.95 -3.97
C LEU A 218 -18.36 -12.57 -5.38
N ASP A 219 -18.41 -11.27 -5.66
CA ASP A 219 -18.69 -10.71 -6.98
C ASP A 219 -17.42 -10.06 -7.53
N ARG A 220 -16.77 -10.74 -8.48
CA ARG A 220 -15.49 -10.30 -9.05
C ARG A 220 -15.64 -9.09 -9.97
N ASP A 221 -16.77 -8.96 -10.64
CA ASP A 221 -17.05 -7.81 -11.51
C ASP A 221 -17.20 -6.55 -10.66
N ALA A 222 -17.86 -6.69 -9.50
CA ALA A 222 -18.01 -5.61 -8.54
C ALA A 222 -16.82 -5.46 -7.58
N GLY A 223 -15.81 -6.34 -7.60
CA GLY A 223 -14.68 -6.30 -6.64
C GLY A 223 -15.10 -6.44 -5.18
N LEU A 224 -16.24 -7.09 -4.89
CA LEU A 224 -16.88 -7.09 -3.57
C LEU A 224 -17.15 -8.49 -3.04
N GLY A 225 -16.75 -8.73 -1.79
CA GLY A 225 -17.20 -9.85 -0.97
C GLY A 225 -18.27 -9.43 0.03
N THR A 226 -19.28 -10.26 0.21
CA THR A 226 -20.36 -10.09 1.18
C THR A 226 -20.47 -11.33 2.03
N ALA A 227 -20.36 -11.21 3.36
CA ALA A 227 -20.65 -12.29 4.29
C ALA A 227 -21.91 -11.98 5.12
N SER A 228 -22.78 -12.97 5.27
CA SER A 228 -24.00 -12.89 6.07
C SER A 228 -23.93 -13.87 7.24
N ASN A 229 -24.44 -13.44 8.39
CA ASN A 229 -24.35 -14.17 9.66
C ASN A 229 -22.89 -14.55 9.98
N ALA A 230 -21.99 -13.58 9.89
CA ALA A 230 -20.58 -13.77 10.18
C ALA A 230 -20.32 -13.69 11.69
N MET A 231 -19.47 -14.57 12.19
CA MET A 231 -19.06 -14.65 13.59
C MET A 231 -17.55 -14.76 13.65
N LEU A 232 -16.90 -13.77 14.23
CA LEU A 232 -15.48 -13.86 14.60
C LEU A 232 -15.37 -14.64 15.91
N LYS A 233 -14.58 -15.72 15.88
CA LYS A 233 -14.18 -16.47 17.07
C LYS A 233 -12.69 -16.30 17.30
N PHE A 234 -12.30 -16.14 18.56
CA PHE A 234 -10.91 -16.13 19.01
C PHE A 234 -10.74 -17.19 20.09
N MET A 235 -9.76 -18.08 19.96
CA MET A 235 -9.53 -19.22 20.86
C MET A 235 -10.82 -20.03 21.11
N GLY A 236 -11.63 -20.21 20.05
CA GLY A 236 -12.94 -20.86 20.10
C GLY A 236 -14.10 -20.02 20.68
N VAL A 237 -13.82 -18.90 21.33
CA VAL A 237 -14.81 -18.01 21.97
C VAL A 237 -15.41 -17.04 20.94
N PRO A 238 -16.75 -16.94 20.79
CA PRO A 238 -17.37 -15.96 19.91
C PRO A 238 -17.18 -14.54 20.45
N LEU A 239 -16.54 -13.66 19.66
CA LEU A 239 -16.28 -12.27 20.03
C LEU A 239 -17.27 -11.29 19.38
N ILE A 240 -17.44 -11.38 18.06
CA ILE A 240 -18.21 -10.40 17.29
C ILE A 240 -19.14 -11.12 16.32
N TYR A 241 -20.44 -10.84 16.45
CA TYR A 241 -21.46 -11.23 15.49
C TYR A 241 -21.77 -10.06 14.54
N LEU A 242 -21.72 -10.33 13.25
CA LEU A 242 -22.05 -9.38 12.18
C LEU A 242 -23.16 -10.00 11.31
N PRO A 243 -24.40 -9.47 11.35
CA PRO A 243 -25.47 -10.00 10.52
C PRO A 243 -25.14 -9.85 9.02
N TYR A 244 -24.40 -8.79 8.68
CA TYR A 244 -23.97 -8.50 7.32
C TYR A 244 -22.67 -7.69 7.34
N ILE A 245 -21.66 -8.14 6.58
CA ILE A 245 -20.39 -7.42 6.37
C ILE A 245 -20.00 -7.50 4.90
N THR A 246 -19.45 -6.40 4.38
CA THR A 246 -18.86 -6.32 3.05
C THR A 246 -17.37 -6.04 3.14
N PHE A 247 -16.57 -6.66 2.28
CA PHE A 247 -15.13 -6.47 2.22
C PHE A 247 -14.67 -6.38 0.76
N PRO A 248 -13.67 -5.55 0.45
CA PRO A 248 -13.11 -5.52 -0.90
C PRO A 248 -12.37 -6.83 -1.18
N ILE A 249 -12.51 -7.35 -2.41
CA ILE A 249 -11.69 -8.47 -2.91
C ILE A 249 -10.69 -8.01 -3.97
N ASP A 250 -10.59 -6.69 -4.19
CA ASP A 250 -9.61 -6.02 -5.02
C ASP A 250 -9.12 -4.72 -4.38
N ASN A 251 -8.26 -3.97 -5.07
CA ASN A 251 -7.68 -2.72 -4.58
C ASN A 251 -8.57 -1.48 -4.83
N GLN A 252 -9.84 -1.65 -5.19
CA GLN A 252 -10.72 -0.51 -5.40
C GLN A 252 -11.10 0.15 -4.07
N ARG A 253 -11.07 1.48 -4.03
CA ARG A 253 -11.47 2.24 -2.84
C ARG A 253 -12.98 2.10 -2.61
N ARG A 254 -13.39 1.73 -1.40
CA ARG A 254 -14.81 1.51 -1.06
C ARG A 254 -15.20 2.23 0.21
N THR A 255 -16.37 2.87 0.19
CA THR A 255 -16.98 3.47 1.38
C THR A 255 -17.41 2.38 2.37
N GLY A 256 -17.10 2.56 3.66
CA GLY A 256 -17.47 1.61 4.70
C GLY A 256 -16.74 1.87 6.02
N PHE A 257 -17.10 1.09 7.03
CA PHE A 257 -16.39 1.09 8.31
C PHE A 257 -15.01 0.44 8.15
N LEU A 258 -14.00 1.08 8.70
CA LEU A 258 -12.69 0.47 8.93
C LEU A 258 -12.72 -0.30 10.26
N TYR A 259 -11.65 -1.04 10.54
CA TYR A 259 -11.52 -1.74 11.80
C TYR A 259 -11.52 -0.75 12.97
N PRO A 260 -12.31 -1.01 14.03
CA PRO A 260 -12.29 -0.17 15.20
C PRO A 260 -10.94 -0.29 15.90
N VAL A 261 -10.52 0.80 16.55
CA VAL A 261 -9.32 0.83 17.38
C VAL A 261 -9.76 0.91 18.83
N ILE A 262 -9.36 -0.09 19.63
CA ILE A 262 -9.62 -0.14 21.06
C ILE A 262 -8.31 0.14 21.78
N GLY A 263 -8.35 0.99 22.79
CA GLY A 263 -7.19 1.37 23.56
C GLY A 263 -7.53 1.60 25.03
N SER A 264 -6.49 1.75 25.84
CA SER A 264 -6.62 2.18 27.22
C SER A 264 -5.40 3.02 27.59
N GLY A 265 -5.60 4.11 28.33
CA GLY A 265 -4.52 4.98 28.77
C GLY A 265 -4.88 5.82 29.98
N ASN A 266 -3.87 6.38 30.64
CA ASN A 266 -4.06 7.18 31.85
C ASN A 266 -4.88 8.45 31.60
N VAL A 267 -4.67 9.09 30.45
CA VAL A 267 -5.32 10.35 30.07
C VAL A 267 -6.77 10.15 29.62
N ALA A 268 -7.01 9.25 28.65
CA ALA A 268 -8.32 9.07 28.03
C ALA A 268 -9.20 7.98 28.68
N GLY A 269 -8.61 7.09 29.50
CA GLY A 269 -9.28 5.88 30.00
C GLY A 269 -9.41 4.82 28.90
N ALA A 270 -10.43 3.97 28.98
CA ALA A 270 -10.79 3.10 27.87
C ALA A 270 -11.25 3.93 26.66
N THR A 271 -10.74 3.58 25.47
CA THR A 271 -11.04 4.28 24.23
C THR A 271 -11.54 3.33 23.15
N LEU A 272 -12.52 3.80 22.36
CA LEU A 272 -13.04 3.10 21.18
C LEU A 272 -13.17 4.11 20.03
N SER A 273 -12.38 3.92 18.98
CA SER A 273 -12.49 4.67 17.72
C SER A 273 -13.16 3.81 16.67
N THR A 274 -14.13 4.36 15.94
CA THR A 274 -14.87 3.64 14.88
C THR A 274 -14.77 4.37 13.54
N PRO A 275 -13.65 4.26 12.80
CA PRO A 275 -13.45 5.04 11.59
C PRO A 275 -14.42 4.62 10.48
N PHE A 276 -15.07 5.58 9.85
CA PHE A 276 -15.90 5.41 8.66
C PHE A 276 -15.23 6.10 7.48
N TYR A 277 -14.75 5.30 6.53
CA TYR A 277 -14.12 5.80 5.32
C TYR A 277 -15.18 6.06 4.25
N TRP A 278 -15.17 7.26 3.69
CA TRP A 278 -16.10 7.74 2.67
C TRP A 278 -15.34 8.09 1.39
N ASN A 279 -15.42 7.18 0.41
CA ASN A 279 -14.91 7.41 -0.93
C ASN A 279 -15.95 8.20 -1.74
N MET A 280 -15.84 9.53 -1.76
CA MET A 280 -16.78 10.41 -2.46
C MET A 280 -16.52 10.44 -3.97
N ALA A 281 -15.26 10.49 -4.38
CA ALA A 281 -14.85 10.40 -5.78
C ALA A 281 -13.40 9.88 -5.90
N PRO A 282 -12.93 9.49 -7.11
CA PRO A 282 -11.57 8.97 -7.28
C PRO A 282 -10.44 9.90 -6.82
N ASN A 283 -10.69 11.21 -6.75
CA ASN A 283 -9.73 12.24 -6.41
C ASN A 283 -9.93 12.89 -5.04
N TYR A 284 -10.95 12.51 -4.27
CA TYR A 284 -11.12 12.98 -2.89
C TYR A 284 -11.93 12.03 -2.03
N ASP A 285 -11.50 11.91 -0.78
CA ASP A 285 -12.08 11.03 0.22
C ASP A 285 -12.06 11.70 1.60
N MET A 286 -12.86 11.15 2.51
CA MET A 286 -12.94 11.59 3.89
C MET A 286 -12.99 10.38 4.82
N THR A 287 -12.35 10.44 5.97
CA THR A 287 -12.52 9.45 7.05
C THR A 287 -13.08 10.17 8.26
N ILE A 288 -14.26 9.76 8.71
CA ILE A 288 -14.92 10.30 9.91
C ILE A 288 -14.73 9.28 11.02
N THR A 289 -14.08 9.65 12.10
CA THR A 289 -13.73 8.77 13.20
C THR A 289 -14.31 9.30 14.50
N PRO A 290 -15.50 8.82 14.91
CA PRO A 290 -15.96 8.97 16.27
C PRO A 290 -15.01 8.22 17.21
N ARG A 291 -14.41 8.95 18.14
CA ARG A 291 -13.55 8.41 19.19
C ARG A 291 -14.21 8.63 20.54
N PHE A 292 -14.70 7.54 21.11
CA PHE A 292 -15.16 7.51 22.49
C PHE A 292 -13.95 7.39 23.42
N MET A 293 -13.91 8.23 24.45
CA MET A 293 -12.95 8.21 25.54
C MET A 293 -13.72 8.20 26.86
N GLU A 294 -13.54 7.16 27.66
CA GLU A 294 -14.23 6.97 28.95
C GLU A 294 -14.14 8.23 29.83
N LYS A 295 -12.93 8.77 29.98
CA LYS A 295 -12.66 9.90 30.88
C LYS A 295 -12.99 11.27 30.28
N ARG A 296 -12.96 11.43 28.94
CA ARG A 296 -13.03 12.75 28.29
C ARG A 296 -14.27 12.99 27.44
N GLY A 297 -14.99 11.95 27.00
CA GLY A 297 -16.20 12.08 26.18
C GLY A 297 -16.00 11.59 24.74
N VAL A 298 -16.80 12.10 23.80
CA VAL A 298 -16.75 11.70 22.39
C VAL A 298 -16.14 12.83 21.56
N MET A 299 -15.06 12.51 20.87
CA MET A 299 -14.43 13.38 19.88
C MET A 299 -14.79 12.90 18.47
N ALA A 300 -14.98 13.83 17.54
CA ALA A 300 -15.03 13.54 16.12
C ALA A 300 -13.67 13.91 15.50
N GLU A 301 -13.02 12.96 14.86
CA GLU A 301 -11.77 13.15 14.12
C GLU A 301 -12.06 12.96 12.62
N ASP A 302 -11.80 13.98 11.81
CA ASP A 302 -12.09 13.99 10.37
C ASP A 302 -10.81 14.19 9.56
N ASP A 303 -10.46 13.21 8.73
CA ASP A 303 -9.37 13.29 7.76
C ASP A 303 -9.92 13.46 6.35
N ILE A 304 -9.72 14.63 5.75
CA ILE A 304 -10.16 14.95 4.39
C ILE A 304 -8.94 15.01 3.48
N ARG A 305 -8.98 14.27 2.37
CA ARG A 305 -7.87 14.21 1.41
C ARG A 305 -8.36 14.54 0.01
N TYR A 306 -7.58 15.34 -0.69
CA TYR A 306 -7.81 15.70 -2.09
C TYR A 306 -6.53 15.51 -2.90
N LEU A 307 -6.64 14.92 -4.08
CA LEU A 307 -5.56 14.74 -5.04
C LEU A 307 -6.04 15.06 -6.46
N GLY A 308 -5.82 16.29 -6.89
CA GLY A 308 -6.02 16.73 -8.27
C GLY A 308 -4.74 16.65 -9.11
N LYS A 309 -4.84 17.00 -10.40
CA LYS A 309 -3.69 17.00 -11.33
C LYS A 309 -2.57 17.98 -10.94
N ARG A 310 -2.92 19.07 -10.25
CA ARG A 310 -2.01 20.16 -9.87
C ARG A 310 -2.05 20.48 -8.39
N ALA A 311 -2.94 19.88 -7.62
CA ALA A 311 -3.13 20.22 -6.22
C ALA A 311 -3.30 18.97 -5.37
N ARG A 312 -2.74 19.00 -4.17
CA ARG A 312 -2.97 18.01 -3.12
C ARG A 312 -3.34 18.74 -1.84
N SER A 313 -4.27 18.18 -1.09
CA SER A 313 -4.66 18.71 0.21
C SER A 313 -4.88 17.58 1.20
N LYS A 314 -4.47 17.79 2.43
CA LYS A 314 -4.87 17.04 3.61
C LYS A 314 -5.38 18.03 4.63
N VAL A 315 -6.57 17.80 5.14
CA VAL A 315 -7.16 18.57 6.23
C VAL A 315 -7.53 17.58 7.31
N HIS A 316 -7.03 17.83 8.51
CA HIS A 316 -7.29 17.03 9.69
C HIS A 316 -7.99 17.91 10.71
N LEU A 317 -9.18 17.51 11.14
CA LEU A 317 -10.00 18.23 12.09
C LEU A 317 -10.31 17.30 13.25
N GLU A 318 -10.15 17.79 14.47
CA GLU A 318 -10.58 17.09 15.67
C GLU A 318 -11.46 18.04 16.47
N TYR A 319 -12.60 17.56 16.92
CA TYR A 319 -13.54 18.35 17.70
C TYR A 319 -14.14 17.54 18.85
N LEU A 320 -13.89 18.02 20.06
CA LEU A 320 -14.46 17.51 21.31
C LEU A 320 -15.30 18.63 21.93
N LYS A 321 -16.62 18.53 21.75
CA LYS A 321 -17.57 19.54 22.24
C LYS A 321 -17.56 19.71 23.76
N HIS A 322 -17.28 18.65 24.51
CA HIS A 322 -17.34 18.71 25.96
C HIS A 322 -16.33 17.73 26.56
N ASP A 323 -15.13 18.23 26.86
CA ASP A 323 -14.14 17.49 27.64
C ASP A 323 -14.65 17.38 29.08
N ARG A 324 -14.96 16.16 29.53
CA ARG A 324 -15.49 15.91 30.89
C ARG A 324 -14.52 16.25 32.02
N VAL A 325 -13.21 16.33 31.72
CA VAL A 325 -12.18 16.66 32.71
C VAL A 325 -12.04 18.18 32.84
N LEU A 326 -11.97 18.88 31.72
CA LEU A 326 -11.71 20.33 31.70
C LEU A 326 -13.00 21.17 31.63
N ASN A 327 -14.14 20.56 31.31
CA ASN A 327 -15.43 21.21 31.07
C ASN A 327 -15.36 22.30 29.97
N THR A 328 -14.59 22.03 28.91
CA THR A 328 -14.38 22.95 27.78
C THR A 328 -14.55 22.24 26.44
N GLU A 329 -14.73 23.05 25.39
CA GLU A 329 -14.57 22.61 24.01
C GLU A 329 -13.08 22.54 23.67
N ARG A 330 -12.66 21.45 23.01
CA ARG A 330 -11.28 21.27 22.56
C ARG A 330 -11.25 20.84 21.11
N TYR A 331 -10.29 21.37 20.36
CA TYR A 331 -10.22 21.12 18.94
C TYR A 331 -8.83 21.32 18.37
N ASN A 332 -8.59 20.67 17.24
CA ASN A 332 -7.38 20.80 16.45
C ASN A 332 -7.73 20.90 14.97
N VAL A 333 -7.04 21.78 14.27
CA VAL A 333 -7.17 21.98 12.84
C VAL A 333 -5.77 21.96 12.25
N ALA A 334 -5.49 20.97 11.41
CA ALA A 334 -4.25 20.90 10.65
C ALA A 334 -4.54 20.88 9.15
N VAL A 335 -3.79 21.68 8.40
CA VAL A 335 -3.91 21.80 6.95
C VAL A 335 -2.53 21.62 6.33
N ASP A 336 -2.45 20.79 5.30
CA ASP A 336 -1.33 20.66 4.39
C ASP A 336 -1.89 20.75 2.97
N HIS A 337 -1.65 21.86 2.29
CA HIS A 337 -2.12 22.13 0.94
C HIS A 337 -0.96 22.58 0.05
N GLU A 338 -0.83 21.94 -1.10
CA GLU A 338 0.10 22.32 -2.15
C GLU A 338 -0.63 22.40 -3.49
N ASN A 339 -0.41 23.48 -4.23
CA ASN A 339 -1.02 23.70 -5.52
C ASN A 339 -0.04 24.31 -6.52
N GLN A 340 0.21 23.60 -7.61
CA GLN A 340 0.99 24.03 -8.76
C GLN A 340 0.12 24.88 -9.70
N LEU A 341 0.04 26.18 -9.44
CA LEU A 341 -0.77 27.13 -10.21
C LEU A 341 -0.34 27.21 -11.69
N SER A 342 0.97 27.14 -11.95
CA SER A 342 1.58 27.11 -13.29
C SER A 342 2.93 26.37 -13.27
N ARG A 343 3.69 26.33 -14.36
CA ARG A 343 5.04 25.74 -14.38
C ARG A 343 6.02 26.42 -13.39
N HIS A 344 5.79 27.69 -13.05
CA HIS A 344 6.71 28.50 -12.25
C HIS A 344 6.16 28.89 -10.88
N TRP A 345 4.84 28.83 -10.69
CA TRP A 345 4.18 29.28 -9.47
C TRP A 345 3.61 28.10 -8.68
N LYS A 346 3.96 28.03 -7.40
CA LYS A 346 3.47 27.05 -6.44
C LYS A 346 2.92 27.77 -5.21
N LEU A 347 1.68 27.47 -4.84
CA LEU A 347 1.08 27.87 -3.57
C LEU A 347 1.24 26.75 -2.56
N GLN A 348 1.68 27.08 -1.35
CA GLN A 348 1.76 26.16 -0.21
C GLN A 348 1.09 26.79 1.00
N VAL A 349 0.21 26.05 1.65
CA VAL A 349 -0.42 26.44 2.91
C VAL A 349 -0.23 25.27 3.87
N GLN A 350 0.44 25.52 4.98
CA GLN A 350 0.73 24.51 5.99
C GLN A 350 0.55 25.10 7.37
N GLY A 351 -0.11 24.37 8.25
CA GLY A 351 -0.16 24.76 9.65
C GLY A 351 -1.10 23.92 10.48
N SER A 352 -0.91 23.98 11.78
CA SER A 352 -1.79 23.39 12.77
C SER A 352 -2.17 24.43 13.82
N TYR A 353 -3.40 24.34 14.32
CA TYR A 353 -3.90 25.16 15.42
C TYR A 353 -4.63 24.26 16.42
N VAL A 354 -4.33 24.43 17.70
CA VAL A 354 -4.99 23.71 18.79
C VAL A 354 -5.72 24.69 19.72
N SER A 355 -6.76 24.21 20.39
CA SER A 355 -7.59 25.02 21.30
C SER A 355 -6.85 25.53 22.54
N ASP A 356 -5.90 24.75 23.04
CA ASP A 356 -5.25 24.96 24.33
C ASP A 356 -3.84 24.36 24.36
N PHE A 357 -3.09 24.71 25.39
CA PHE A 357 -1.67 24.35 25.56
C PHE A 357 -1.45 22.85 25.81
N ASP A 358 -2.42 22.17 26.45
CA ASP A 358 -2.30 20.76 26.84
C ASP A 358 -2.80 19.80 25.75
N TYR A 359 -3.29 20.33 24.62
CA TYR A 359 -3.97 19.54 23.58
C TYR A 359 -3.11 18.39 23.06
N LEU A 360 -1.86 18.66 22.67
CA LEU A 360 -0.98 17.63 22.10
C LEU A 360 -0.51 16.63 23.16
N THR A 361 -0.34 17.07 24.40
CA THR A 361 0.00 16.19 25.52
C THR A 361 -1.13 15.21 25.79
N ASP A 362 -2.39 15.65 25.66
CA ASP A 362 -3.56 14.84 25.98
C ASP A 362 -3.99 13.89 24.86
N PHE A 363 -3.89 14.31 23.60
CA PHE A 363 -4.50 13.59 22.47
C PHE A 363 -3.52 13.04 21.44
N SER A 364 -2.25 13.44 21.46
CA SER A 364 -1.30 13.03 20.41
C SER A 364 -0.73 11.63 20.64
N ASN A 365 -0.55 10.89 19.55
CA ASN A 365 0.05 9.56 19.54
C ASN A 365 1.54 9.67 19.18
N GLY A 366 2.39 10.03 20.14
CA GLY A 366 3.85 10.07 19.94
C GLY A 366 4.58 11.13 20.75
N LEU A 367 5.81 10.85 21.16
CA LEU A 367 6.64 11.77 21.95
C LEU A 367 7.08 13.01 21.14
N ASP A 368 7.34 12.85 19.84
CA ASP A 368 7.78 13.93 18.95
C ASP A 368 6.70 14.98 18.70
N THR A 369 5.43 14.58 18.81
CA THR A 369 4.28 15.47 18.61
C THR A 369 3.84 16.10 19.92
N SER A 370 3.90 15.37 21.04
CA SER A 370 3.55 15.90 22.38
C SER A 370 4.60 16.86 22.94
N SER A 371 5.87 16.78 22.51
CA SER A 371 6.97 17.65 22.98
C SER A 371 7.10 18.96 22.20
N ARG A 372 6.19 19.25 21.26
CA ARG A 372 6.22 20.50 20.49
C ARG A 372 5.84 21.67 21.38
N THR A 373 6.67 22.71 21.36
CA THR A 373 6.39 23.97 22.07
C THR A 373 5.79 25.04 21.17
N HIS A 374 5.91 24.88 19.84
CA HIS A 374 5.43 25.83 18.85
C HIS A 374 4.79 25.11 17.66
N LEU A 375 3.65 25.64 17.20
CA LEU A 375 2.98 25.23 15.99
C LEU A 375 3.13 26.30 14.93
N GLU A 376 3.99 26.01 13.95
CA GLU A 376 4.20 26.86 12.79
C GLU A 376 2.98 26.83 11.86
N ARG A 377 2.59 28.01 11.36
CA ARG A 377 1.54 28.18 10.36
C ARG A 377 2.01 29.17 9.32
N TYR A 378 1.99 28.77 8.06
CA TYR A 378 2.34 29.67 6.97
C TYR A 378 1.49 29.44 5.72
N ALA A 379 1.37 30.51 4.95
CA ALA A 379 0.98 30.47 3.55
C ALA A 379 2.11 31.11 2.74
N GLN A 380 2.56 30.43 1.69
CA GLN A 380 3.60 30.95 0.82
C GLN A 380 3.31 30.70 -0.66
N LEU A 381 3.61 31.72 -1.46
CA LEU A 381 3.62 31.66 -2.91
C LEU A 381 5.08 31.64 -3.36
N VAL A 382 5.47 30.53 -3.97
CA VAL A 382 6.83 30.28 -4.45
C VAL A 382 6.87 30.44 -5.96
N TYR A 383 7.78 31.29 -6.42
CA TYR A 383 8.16 31.42 -7.82
C TYR A 383 9.49 30.73 -8.07
N HIS A 384 9.57 29.93 -9.12
CA HIS A 384 10.81 29.27 -9.52
C HIS A 384 10.95 29.24 -11.05
N SER A 385 12.06 29.79 -11.54
CA SER A 385 12.46 29.77 -12.94
C SER A 385 13.91 29.28 -13.07
N ARG A 386 14.51 29.40 -14.26
CA ARG A 386 15.92 29.05 -14.50
C ARG A 386 16.89 29.95 -13.73
N HIS A 387 16.56 31.25 -13.62
CA HIS A 387 17.47 32.27 -13.09
C HIS A 387 16.99 32.92 -11.81
N TRP A 388 15.71 32.77 -11.47
CA TRP A 388 15.09 33.46 -10.35
C TRP A 388 14.30 32.50 -9.47
N LYS A 389 14.43 32.70 -8.16
CA LYS A 389 13.60 32.13 -7.11
C LYS A 389 13.00 33.27 -6.31
N GLY A 390 11.72 33.17 -5.98
CA GLY A 390 11.04 34.16 -5.17
C GLY A 390 10.06 33.50 -4.21
N VAL A 391 9.91 34.06 -3.02
CA VAL A 391 8.93 33.60 -2.04
C VAL A 391 8.21 34.80 -1.46
N VAL A 392 6.89 34.79 -1.55
CA VAL A 392 6.03 35.66 -0.75
C VAL A 392 5.42 34.79 0.34
N ARG A 393 5.65 35.12 1.61
CA ARG A 393 5.27 34.30 2.76
C ARG A 393 4.55 35.14 3.81
N SER A 394 3.52 34.55 4.40
CA SER A 394 2.92 34.95 5.66
C SER A 394 3.16 33.81 6.64
N GLN A 395 3.83 34.07 7.76
CA GLN A 395 4.25 33.04 8.71
C GLN A 395 3.99 33.51 10.15
N VAL A 396 3.32 32.65 10.91
CA VAL A 396 2.99 32.87 12.31
C VAL A 396 3.21 31.58 13.10
N TYR A 397 3.33 31.71 14.41
CA TYR A 397 3.46 30.58 15.31
C TYR A 397 2.38 30.64 16.38
N GLN A 398 1.90 29.48 16.83
CA GLN A 398 1.18 29.35 18.09
C GLN A 398 2.16 28.72 19.08
N THR A 399 2.55 29.48 20.12
CA THR A 399 3.33 28.92 21.23
C THR A 399 2.36 28.17 22.14
N ILE A 400 2.62 26.88 22.35
CA ILE A 400 1.76 25.99 23.15
C ILE A 400 2.40 25.58 24.48
N ASP A 401 3.60 26.08 24.77
CA ASP A 401 4.21 25.96 26.08
C ASP A 401 3.96 27.25 26.89
N PRO A 402 3.17 27.20 27.98
CA PRO A 402 2.85 28.37 28.79
C PRO A 402 4.04 28.87 29.62
N THR A 403 5.10 28.07 29.78
CA THR A 403 6.29 28.47 30.54
C THR A 403 7.16 29.48 29.79
N ILE A 404 6.95 29.62 28.48
CA ILE A 404 7.68 30.56 27.62
C ILE A 404 7.07 31.98 27.75
N PRO A 405 7.84 32.96 28.28
CA PRO A 405 7.37 34.33 28.44
C PRO A 405 6.99 34.98 27.11
N LEU A 406 6.03 35.91 27.12
CA LEU A 406 5.58 36.61 25.91
C LEU A 406 6.71 37.24 25.10
N ALA A 407 7.73 37.79 25.77
CA ALA A 407 8.89 38.44 25.13
C ALA A 407 9.83 37.47 24.38
N GLU A 408 9.82 36.19 24.74
CA GLU A 408 10.67 35.15 24.13
C GLU A 408 9.97 34.37 23.02
N ARG A 409 8.69 34.68 22.77
CA ARG A 409 7.92 34.02 21.72
C ARG A 409 8.45 34.41 20.34
N PRO A 410 8.29 33.53 19.34
CA PRO A 410 8.77 33.80 18.00
C PRO A 410 8.00 34.96 17.35
N TYR A 411 8.75 35.82 16.66
CA TYR A 411 8.19 36.85 15.79
C TYR A 411 7.35 36.25 14.65
N ARG A 412 6.32 37.00 14.25
CA ARG A 412 5.54 36.75 13.04
C ARG A 412 6.18 37.49 11.86
N ARG A 413 6.08 36.91 10.65
CA ARG A 413 6.58 37.52 9.41
C ARG A 413 5.40 37.79 8.48
N LEU A 414 4.97 39.05 8.43
CA LEU A 414 3.68 39.46 7.83
C LEU A 414 3.79 40.75 7.00
N PRO A 415 4.08 40.67 5.68
CA PRO A 415 4.63 39.53 4.95
C PRO A 415 6.17 39.51 4.97
N GLN A 416 6.74 38.39 4.50
CA GLN A 416 8.12 38.27 4.04
C GLN A 416 8.13 38.09 2.53
N ILE A 417 8.98 38.84 1.83
CA ILE A 417 9.21 38.74 0.40
C ILE A 417 10.71 38.52 0.20
N THR A 418 11.07 37.37 -0.37
CA THR A 418 12.45 37.09 -0.75
C THR A 418 12.55 36.91 -2.26
N ALA A 419 13.65 37.37 -2.84
CA ALA A 419 13.99 37.08 -4.22
C ALA A 419 15.49 36.85 -4.35
N GLU A 420 15.85 35.82 -5.08
CA GLU A 420 17.22 35.46 -5.40
C GLU A 420 17.33 35.23 -6.90
N GLY A 421 18.32 35.83 -7.54
CA GLY A 421 18.58 35.68 -8.96
C GLY A 421 20.06 35.46 -9.27
N ASP A 422 20.36 34.49 -10.14
CA ASP A 422 21.71 34.25 -10.67
C ASP A 422 21.77 34.67 -12.15
N LEU A 423 22.62 35.67 -12.42
CA LEU A 423 22.84 36.25 -13.74
C LEU A 423 24.28 35.93 -14.20
N PRO A 424 24.47 34.84 -14.98
CA PRO A 424 25.78 34.50 -15.50
C PRO A 424 26.19 35.40 -16.67
N PHE A 425 27.47 35.76 -16.68
CA PHE A 425 28.16 36.52 -17.73
C PHE A 425 29.47 35.82 -18.10
N LEU A 426 30.09 36.22 -19.21
CA LEU A 426 31.43 35.75 -19.65
C LEU A 426 31.55 34.21 -19.68
N HIS A 427 30.67 33.51 -20.41
CA HIS A 427 30.67 32.05 -20.51
C HIS A 427 30.66 31.35 -19.13
N ASP A 428 29.77 31.80 -18.23
CA ASP A 428 29.58 31.30 -16.86
C ASP A 428 30.79 31.46 -15.92
N ARG A 429 31.82 32.23 -16.31
CA ARG A 429 32.98 32.53 -15.44
C ARG A 429 32.71 33.65 -14.46
N LEU A 430 31.82 34.58 -14.78
CA LEU A 430 31.43 35.68 -13.89
C LEU A 430 29.94 35.56 -13.61
N ASN A 431 29.52 35.60 -12.35
CA ASN A 431 28.11 35.49 -11.98
C ASN A 431 27.74 36.63 -11.04
N LEU A 432 26.71 37.40 -11.39
CA LEU A 432 26.09 38.36 -10.48
C LEU A 432 24.90 37.68 -9.82
N ARG A 433 25.00 37.42 -8.52
CA ARG A 433 23.88 36.98 -7.69
C ARG A 433 23.24 38.21 -7.05
N LEU A 434 21.92 38.32 -7.19
CA LEU A 434 21.12 39.35 -6.53
C LEU A 434 20.24 38.67 -5.48
N ALA A 435 20.43 39.01 -4.21
CA ALA A 435 19.59 38.53 -3.12
C ALA A 435 18.88 39.70 -2.43
N THR A 436 17.60 39.54 -2.12
CA THR A 436 16.85 40.50 -1.32
C THR A 436 15.88 39.81 -0.36
N ASP A 437 15.74 40.39 0.84
CA ASP A 437 14.77 39.99 1.86
C ASP A 437 14.08 41.25 2.41
N ILE A 438 12.78 41.35 2.16
CA ILE A 438 11.91 42.40 2.69
C ILE A 438 10.94 41.73 3.65
N THR A 439 11.08 42.00 4.94
CA THR A 439 10.28 41.35 5.97
C THR A 439 9.72 42.37 6.94
N ARG A 440 8.40 42.30 7.19
CA ARG A 440 7.76 42.94 8.33
C ARG A 440 7.69 41.94 9.49
N PHE A 441 8.36 42.27 10.58
CA PHE A 441 8.34 41.50 11.83
C PHE A 441 7.30 42.11 12.77
N THR A 442 6.41 41.27 13.30
CA THR A 442 5.41 41.68 14.31
C THR A 442 5.45 40.75 15.52
N HIS A 443 5.11 41.28 16.69
CA HIS A 443 5.25 40.59 17.97
C HIS A 443 4.38 41.25 19.06
N ASP A 444 3.77 40.46 19.94
CA ASP A 444 2.82 41.00 20.93
C ASP A 444 3.51 41.82 22.04
N ASN A 445 4.78 41.52 22.33
CA ASN A 445 5.48 42.07 23.49
C ASN A 445 6.98 42.32 23.24
N ALA A 446 7.32 42.82 22.05
CA ALA A 446 8.69 43.20 21.70
C ALA A 446 8.65 44.23 20.55
N ILE A 447 9.79 44.90 20.29
CA ILE A 447 9.94 45.88 19.22
C ILE A 447 9.57 45.24 17.88
N GLU A 448 8.65 45.86 17.15
CA GLU A 448 8.29 45.49 15.78
C GLU A 448 9.06 46.32 14.76
N GLY A 449 9.08 45.89 13.50
CA GLY A 449 9.79 46.65 12.49
C GLY A 449 9.80 46.03 11.10
N ARG A 450 10.27 46.81 10.14
CA ARG A 450 10.52 46.36 8.77
C ARG A 450 12.02 46.25 8.55
N ARG A 451 12.45 45.16 7.91
CA ARG A 451 13.82 44.97 7.44
C ARG A 451 13.80 44.88 5.93
N TYR A 452 14.67 45.66 5.30
CA TYR A 452 14.97 45.60 3.87
C TYR A 452 16.44 45.23 3.73
N ASP A 453 16.71 44.04 3.20
CA ASP A 453 18.06 43.55 2.94
C ASP A 453 18.27 43.40 1.44
N PHE A 454 19.40 43.89 0.95
CA PHE A 454 19.84 43.78 -0.43
C PHE A 454 21.33 43.41 -0.45
N ALA A 455 21.64 42.30 -1.10
CA ALA A 455 22.97 41.70 -1.12
C ALA A 455 23.39 41.28 -2.53
N PRO A 456 23.81 42.22 -3.40
CA PRO A 456 24.46 41.88 -4.66
C PRO A 456 25.82 41.22 -4.38
N THR A 457 26.09 40.12 -5.08
CA THR A 457 27.33 39.35 -4.98
C THR A 457 27.88 39.10 -6.37
N LEU A 458 29.15 39.43 -6.58
CA LEU A 458 29.88 39.14 -7.81
C LEU A 458 30.84 37.98 -7.55
N ASP A 459 30.56 36.83 -8.17
CA ASP A 459 31.40 35.64 -8.10
C ASP A 459 32.20 35.50 -9.40
N TYR A 460 33.50 35.21 -9.30
CA TYR A 460 34.31 34.79 -10.44
C TYR A 460 34.78 33.35 -10.25
N ARG A 461 34.74 32.54 -11.32
CA ARG A 461 35.07 31.12 -11.28
C ARG A 461 36.23 30.83 -12.23
N TRP A 462 37.41 30.64 -11.65
CA TRP A 462 38.58 30.10 -12.35
C TRP A 462 38.77 28.64 -11.94
N VAL A 463 38.56 27.72 -12.88
CA VAL A 463 38.65 26.27 -12.63
C VAL A 463 39.47 25.63 -13.74
N THR A 464 40.41 24.79 -13.34
CA THR A 464 41.24 23.93 -14.19
C THR A 464 41.14 22.49 -13.68
N PRO A 465 41.60 21.48 -14.44
CA PRO A 465 41.57 20.09 -13.96
C PRO A 465 42.34 19.84 -12.65
N GLY A 466 43.38 20.62 -12.36
CA GLY A 466 44.23 20.43 -11.17
C GLY A 466 44.06 21.48 -10.07
N ALA A 467 43.31 22.56 -10.31
CA ALA A 467 43.17 23.67 -9.35
C ALA A 467 41.93 24.52 -9.62
N PHE A 468 41.41 25.17 -8.57
CA PHE A 468 40.40 26.21 -8.70
C PHE A 468 40.67 27.39 -7.76
N VAL A 469 40.22 28.57 -8.18
CA VAL A 469 40.18 29.80 -7.40
C VAL A 469 38.86 30.52 -7.72
N LYS A 470 38.09 30.83 -6.68
CA LYS A 470 36.76 31.43 -6.77
C LYS A 470 36.68 32.63 -5.82
N PRO A 471 37.12 33.82 -6.25
CA PRO A 471 36.91 35.03 -5.48
C PRO A 471 35.44 35.46 -5.58
N SER A 472 34.92 36.01 -4.47
CA SER A 472 33.57 36.53 -4.36
C SER A 472 33.59 37.87 -3.64
N LEU A 473 32.84 38.84 -4.16
CA LEU A 473 32.67 40.17 -3.58
C LEU A 473 31.17 40.43 -3.40
N ALA A 474 30.73 40.55 -2.15
CA ALA A 474 29.35 40.87 -1.80
C ALA A 474 29.27 42.25 -1.13
N TRP A 475 28.15 42.92 -1.31
CA TRP A 475 27.82 44.14 -0.56
C TRP A 475 26.50 43.91 0.16
N HIS A 476 26.51 43.80 1.48
CA HIS A 476 25.29 43.70 2.28
C HIS A 476 24.81 45.08 2.69
N TYR A 477 23.68 45.50 2.13
CA TYR A 477 22.95 46.70 2.54
C TYR A 477 21.69 46.29 3.28
N THR A 478 21.62 46.62 4.57
CA THR A 478 20.44 46.33 5.40
C THR A 478 19.89 47.62 6.02
N TYR A 479 18.61 47.84 5.83
CA TYR A 479 17.86 48.97 6.38
C TYR A 479 16.76 48.45 7.31
N TYR A 480 16.77 48.90 8.56
CA TYR A 480 15.76 48.62 9.56
C TYR A 480 14.96 49.89 9.85
N ASP A 481 13.64 49.73 9.91
CA ASP A 481 12.67 50.75 10.30
C ASP A 481 11.87 50.16 11.47
N LEU A 482 12.29 50.50 12.69
CA LEU A 482 11.77 49.95 13.94
C LEU A 482 10.67 50.86 14.49
N ASP A 483 9.58 50.25 14.95
CA ASP A 483 8.49 50.99 15.55
C ASP A 483 8.78 51.28 17.04
N PRO A 484 8.18 52.35 17.60
CA PRO A 484 8.23 52.60 19.03
C PRO A 484 7.64 51.42 19.82
N PHE A 485 8.26 51.08 20.95
CA PHE A 485 7.76 50.05 21.87
C PHE A 485 8.10 50.38 23.33
N ALA A 486 7.12 50.29 24.23
CA ALA A 486 7.25 50.72 25.62
C ALA A 486 7.79 52.16 25.73
N GLU A 487 8.96 52.35 26.34
CA GLU A 487 9.62 53.66 26.47
C GLU A 487 10.59 53.98 25.32
N SER A 488 10.79 53.05 24.37
CA SER A 488 11.66 53.27 23.22
C SER A 488 10.93 54.00 22.09
N GLU A 489 11.57 55.03 21.54
CA GLU A 489 11.13 55.68 20.32
C GLU A 489 11.43 54.81 19.09
N GLY A 490 10.74 55.08 17.98
CA GLY A 490 11.03 54.42 16.71
C GLY A 490 12.42 54.80 16.21
N GLU A 491 13.14 53.84 15.65
CA GLU A 491 14.54 54.00 15.25
C GLU A 491 14.77 53.48 13.83
N VAL A 492 15.60 54.21 13.08
CA VAL A 492 16.09 53.77 11.77
C VAL A 492 17.55 53.36 11.88
N ILE A 493 17.85 52.09 11.59
CA ILE A 493 19.21 51.55 11.63
C ILE A 493 19.64 51.16 10.22
N LYS A 494 20.84 51.58 9.81
CA LYS A 494 21.44 51.26 8.52
C LYS A 494 22.73 50.47 8.72
N ARG A 495 22.92 49.43 7.92
CA ARG A 495 24.14 48.61 7.92
C ARG A 495 24.66 48.46 6.50
N ASP A 496 25.87 48.94 6.29
CA ASP A 496 26.63 48.85 5.04
C ASP A 496 27.88 47.99 5.27
N LEU A 497 27.91 46.79 4.70
CA LEU A 497 29.01 45.84 4.93
C LEU A 497 29.51 45.21 3.62
N PRO A 498 30.67 45.64 3.09
CA PRO A 498 31.34 44.93 2.02
C PRO A 498 31.99 43.65 2.57
N VAL A 499 31.85 42.55 1.83
CA VAL A 499 32.39 41.24 2.19
C VAL A 499 33.16 40.70 0.99
N ALA A 500 34.42 40.35 1.20
CA ALA A 500 35.24 39.68 0.20
C ALA A 500 35.65 38.30 0.71
N SER A 501 35.59 37.29 -0.14
CA SER A 501 36.06 35.94 0.16
C SER A 501 36.78 35.33 -1.04
N ILE A 502 37.68 34.39 -0.77
CA ILE A 502 38.40 33.63 -1.80
C ILE A 502 38.34 32.15 -1.38
N ASP A 503 37.71 31.34 -2.21
CA ASP A 503 37.73 29.88 -2.10
C ASP A 503 38.72 29.30 -3.12
N SER A 504 39.67 28.47 -2.67
CA SER A 504 40.69 27.89 -3.56
C SER A 504 41.05 26.47 -3.14
N GLY A 505 41.44 25.64 -4.10
CA GLY A 505 41.84 24.27 -3.84
C GLY A 505 42.59 23.63 -5.01
N LEU A 506 43.26 22.52 -4.71
CA LEU A 506 43.98 21.69 -5.66
C LEU A 506 43.29 20.33 -5.79
N ILE A 507 43.31 19.77 -6.98
CA ILE A 507 42.80 18.43 -7.29
C ILE A 507 44.00 17.58 -7.67
N LEU A 508 44.30 16.57 -6.86
CA LEU A 508 45.44 15.68 -7.03
C LEU A 508 44.95 14.28 -7.37
N GLU A 509 45.46 13.72 -8.47
CA GLU A 509 45.26 12.32 -8.82
C GLU A 509 46.55 11.54 -8.56
N ARG A 510 46.40 10.30 -8.11
CA ARG A 510 47.52 9.36 -7.94
C ARG A 510 47.21 8.11 -8.75
N SER A 511 48.11 7.79 -9.68
CA SER A 511 48.11 6.56 -10.49
C SER A 511 48.70 5.38 -9.73
#